data_AF-A0A414HEA0-F1
#
_entry.id   AF-A0A414HEA0-F1
#
_cell.length_a   1.000
_cell.length_b   1.000
_cell.length_c   1.000
_cell.angle_alpha   90.00
_cell.angle_beta   90.00
_cell.angle_gamma   90.00
#
_symmetry.space_group_name_H-M   'P 1'
#
loop_
_entity.id
_entity.type
_entity.pdbx_description
1 polymer ?
#
loop_
_entity_poly.entity_id
_entity_poly.type
_entity_poly.pdbx_seq_one_letter_code
_entity_poly.pdbx_strand_id
1 'polypeptide(L)'
;MFIDERTQNRIHAIPGESISHSTMRTQDLIPVFMDVIRDTPEYVQVMDAVPAHAMEDKDAEWWNSDDAAGLLESLFDTLDSCSPEDYYFGAHPGNGSDYGFWKMD
;
A
#
# COMPACT_ATOMS: atom_id res chain seq x y z
N MET A 1 9.83 5.56 -8.60
CA MET A 1 9.17 4.43 -9.27
C MET A 1 10.24 3.41 -9.64
N PHE A 2 9.91 2.13 -9.54
CA PHE A 2 10.76 1.03 -10.03
C PHE A 2 9.92 0.06 -10.87
N ILE A 3 10.57 -0.86 -11.57
CA ILE A 3 9.91 -1.95 -12.30
C ILE A 3 10.11 -3.21 -11.49
N ASP A 4 9.02 -3.91 -11.18
CA ASP A 4 9.10 -5.24 -10.59
C ASP A 4 9.69 -6.20 -11.64
N GLU A 5 10.85 -6.78 -11.34
CA GLU A 5 11.58 -7.63 -12.28
C GLU A 5 10.81 -8.92 -12.62
N ARG A 6 9.96 -9.41 -11.73
CA ARG A 6 9.21 -10.66 -11.88
C ARG A 6 8.03 -10.48 -12.82
N THR A 7 7.28 -9.40 -12.64
CA THR A 7 6.02 -9.14 -13.35
C THR A 7 6.17 -8.12 -14.48
N GLN A 8 7.27 -7.37 -14.51
CA GLN A 8 7.49 -6.19 -15.37
C GLN A 8 6.48 -5.05 -15.13
N ASN A 9 5.78 -5.10 -13.99
CA ASN A 9 4.83 -4.06 -13.60
C ASN A 9 5.55 -2.82 -13.08
N ARG A 10 4.93 -1.65 -13.30
CA ARG A 10 5.45 -0.38 -12.79
C ARG A 10 4.92 -0.13 -11.38
N ILE A 11 5.84 0.01 -10.43
CA ILE A 11 5.53 0.31 -9.03
C ILE A 11 5.84 1.79 -8.75
N HIS A 12 4.84 2.54 -8.29
CA HIS A 12 4.92 3.99 -8.05
C HIS A 12 5.52 4.32 -6.68
N ALA A 13 6.68 3.74 -6.38
CA ALA A 13 7.46 4.01 -5.17
C ALA A 13 8.96 4.11 -5.48
N ILE A 14 9.75 4.67 -4.57
CA ILE A 14 11.22 4.66 -4.66
C ILE A 14 11.75 3.82 -3.49
N PRO A 15 12.48 2.72 -3.72
CA PRO A 15 13.06 1.94 -2.63
C PRO A 15 13.98 2.79 -1.76
N GLY A 16 13.86 2.65 -0.44
CA GLY A 16 14.55 3.49 0.55
C GLY A 16 13.92 4.87 0.79
N GLU A 17 12.79 5.19 0.14
CA GLU A 17 12.00 6.38 0.41
C GLU A 17 10.63 6.02 0.99
N SER A 18 10.10 6.95 1.79
CA SER A 18 8.80 6.86 2.42
C SER A 18 7.66 6.98 1.41
N ILE A 19 6.69 6.08 1.52
CA ILE A 19 5.44 6.07 0.77
C ILE A 19 4.33 6.75 1.58
N SER A 20 4.25 6.47 2.88
CA SER A 20 3.26 7.08 3.77
C SER A 20 3.86 7.40 5.13
N HIS A 21 3.66 8.64 5.58
CA HIS A 21 4.07 9.13 6.88
C HIS A 21 2.85 9.36 7.78
N SER A 22 2.90 8.76 8.97
CA SER A 22 2.29 9.27 10.21
C SER A 22 0.80 9.02 10.49
N THR A 23 0.13 8.11 9.78
CA THR A 23 -1.17 7.63 10.26
C THR A 23 -1.35 6.14 9.99
N MET A 24 -1.47 5.33 11.04
CA MET A 24 -1.91 3.92 10.98
C MET A 24 -3.39 3.76 10.61
N ARG A 25 -3.98 4.79 9.99
CA ARG A 25 -5.39 4.88 9.67
C ARG A 25 -5.62 4.32 8.27
N THR A 26 -6.61 3.44 8.13
CA THR A 26 -6.99 2.81 6.86
C THR A 26 -7.33 3.86 5.79
N GLN A 27 -8.02 4.95 6.15
CA GLN A 27 -8.38 6.05 5.23
C GLN A 27 -7.18 6.84 4.67
N ASP A 28 -6.01 6.68 5.26
CA ASP A 28 -4.78 7.32 4.79
C ASP A 28 -3.83 6.31 4.13
N LEU A 29 -3.78 5.07 4.62
CA LEU A 29 -2.92 4.02 4.07
C LEU A 29 -3.45 3.42 2.77
N ILE A 30 -4.72 3.00 2.75
CA ILE A 30 -5.31 2.26 1.62
C ILE A 30 -5.22 3.07 0.31
N PRO A 31 -5.63 4.35 0.24
CA PRO A 31 -5.53 5.09 -1.02
C PRO A 31 -4.10 5.27 -1.51
N VAL A 32 -3.15 5.47 -0.60
CA VAL A 32 -1.73 5.61 -0.94
C VAL A 32 -1.16 4.29 -1.48
N PHE A 33 -1.46 3.18 -0.82
CA PHE A 33 -1.00 1.85 -1.22
C PHE A 33 -1.60 1.42 -2.56
N MET A 34 -2.87 1.74 -2.82
CA MET A 34 -3.49 1.52 -4.12
C MET A 34 -2.82 2.33 -5.24
N ASP A 35 -2.42 3.58 -4.98
CA ASP A 35 -1.71 4.41 -5.99
C ASP A 35 -0.34 3.82 -6.36
N VAL A 36 0.34 3.17 -5.41
CA VAL A 36 1.63 2.49 -5.65
C VAL A 36 1.49 1.39 -6.71
N ILE A 37 0.37 0.65 -6.70
CA ILE A 37 0.12 -0.48 -7.60
C ILE A 37 -0.80 -0.14 -8.78
N ARG A 38 -1.15 1.14 -9.03
CA ARG A 38 -2.18 1.52 -10.02
C ARG A 38 -1.99 1.02 -11.45
N ASP A 39 -0.75 0.68 -11.82
CA ASP A 39 -0.39 0.16 -13.15
C ASP A 39 -0.23 -1.38 -13.14
N THR A 40 -0.71 -2.08 -12.11
CA THR A 40 -0.62 -3.54 -11.99
C THR A 40 -2.00 -4.22 -12.12
N PRO A 41 -2.05 -5.52 -12.47
CA PRO A 41 -3.31 -6.27 -12.51
C PRO A 41 -4.04 -6.33 -11.15
N GLU A 42 -3.29 -6.30 -10.05
CA GLU A 42 -3.82 -6.34 -8.69
C GLU A 42 -4.67 -5.10 -8.38
N TYR A 43 -4.32 -3.93 -8.92
CA TYR A 43 -5.15 -2.73 -8.79
C TYR A 43 -6.58 -2.93 -9.30
N VAL A 44 -6.76 -3.65 -10.41
CA VAL A 44 -8.09 -3.93 -10.97
C VAL A 44 -8.94 -4.77 -10.02
N GLN A 45 -8.32 -5.59 -9.16
CA GLN A 45 -9.04 -6.40 -8.17
C GLN A 45 -9.50 -5.58 -6.96
N VAL A 46 -8.81 -4.48 -6.65
CA VAL A 46 -9.07 -3.66 -5.46
C VAL A 46 -9.69 -2.29 -5.76
N MET A 47 -9.74 -1.85 -7.02
CA MET A 47 -10.19 -0.50 -7.38
C MET A 47 -11.65 -0.20 -6.99
N ASP A 48 -12.51 -1.22 -6.92
CA ASP A 48 -13.91 -1.10 -6.48
C ASP A 48 -14.12 -1.55 -5.02
N ALA A 49 -13.04 -1.90 -4.29
CA ALA A 49 -13.13 -2.39 -2.92
C ALA A 49 -13.46 -1.28 -1.92
N VAL A 50 -13.06 -0.04 -2.21
CA VAL A 50 -13.41 1.13 -1.39
C VAL A 50 -14.75 1.70 -1.87
N PRO A 51 -15.80 1.73 -1.03
CA PRO A 51 -17.07 2.32 -1.41
C PRO A 51 -16.91 3.81 -1.76
N ALA A 52 -17.61 4.28 -2.81
CA ALA A 52 -17.53 5.67 -3.26
C ALA A 52 -17.79 6.68 -2.12
N HIS A 53 -18.78 6.41 -1.25
CA HIS A 53 -19.07 7.28 -0.11
C HIS A 53 -17.92 7.37 0.90
N ALA A 54 -17.13 6.29 1.07
CA ALA A 54 -15.97 6.29 1.95
C ALA A 54 -14.78 7.04 1.33
N MET A 55 -14.64 7.01 0.01
CA MET A 55 -13.64 7.84 -0.69
C MET A 55 -13.93 9.34 -0.56
N GLU A 56 -15.21 9.72 -0.53
CA GLU A 56 -15.67 11.10 -0.38
C GLU A 56 -15.66 11.58 1.09
N ASP A 57 -15.79 10.65 2.05
CA ASP A 57 -15.85 10.93 3.48
C ASP A 57 -14.83 10.08 4.27
N LYS A 58 -13.75 10.74 4.72
CA LYS A 58 -12.69 10.11 5.54
C LYS A 58 -13.15 9.68 6.93
N ASP A 59 -14.32 10.13 7.38
CA ASP A 59 -14.93 9.76 8.66
C ASP A 59 -16.01 8.68 8.48
N ALA A 60 -16.21 8.17 7.26
CA ALA A 60 -17.14 7.07 6.99
C ALA A 60 -16.83 5.84 7.86
N GLU A 61 -17.88 5.22 8.39
CA GLU A 61 -17.77 4.03 9.27
C GLU A 61 -17.03 2.88 8.60
N TRP A 62 -17.10 2.78 7.26
CA TRP A 62 -16.42 1.76 6.48
C TRP A 62 -14.91 1.70 6.75
N TRP A 63 -14.24 2.83 6.99
CA TRP A 63 -12.81 2.84 7.29
C TRP A 63 -12.45 2.07 8.57
N ASN A 64 -13.40 1.92 9.50
CA ASN A 64 -13.22 1.16 10.73
C ASN A 64 -13.80 -0.27 10.65
N SER A 65 -14.21 -0.71 9.46
CA SER A 65 -14.80 -2.03 9.24
C SER A 65 -13.74 -3.12 9.03
N ASP A 66 -14.15 -4.38 9.21
CA ASP A 66 -13.33 -5.54 8.90
C ASP A 66 -12.96 -5.62 7.40
N ASP A 67 -13.82 -5.09 6.51
CA ASP A 67 -13.54 -5.02 5.07
C ASP A 67 -12.35 -4.10 4.77
N ALA A 68 -12.29 -2.93 5.41
CA ALA A 68 -11.16 -2.01 5.26
C ALA A 68 -9.88 -2.60 5.86
N ALA A 69 -9.97 -3.30 6.99
CA ALA A 69 -8.84 -3.99 7.60
C ALA A 69 -8.29 -5.11 6.69
N GLY A 70 -9.17 -5.95 6.13
CA GLY A 70 -8.80 -7.03 5.22
C GLY A 70 -8.24 -6.54 3.89
N LEU A 71 -8.77 -5.42 3.37
CA LEU A 71 -8.19 -4.78 2.19
C LEU A 71 -6.78 -4.26 2.47
N LEU A 72 -6.57 -3.61 3.62
CA LEU A 72 -5.25 -3.12 4.01
C LEU A 72 -4.24 -4.27 4.17
N GLU A 73 -4.63 -5.38 4.79
CA GLU A 73 -3.80 -6.60 4.90
C GLU A 73 -3.43 -7.15 3.52
N SER A 74 -4.41 -7.27 2.63
CA SER A 74 -4.18 -7.74 1.25
C SER A 74 -3.22 -6.82 0.47
N LEU A 75 -3.30 -5.51 0.69
CA LEU A 75 -2.38 -4.54 0.10
C LEU A 75 -0.96 -4.67 0.65
N PHE A 76 -0.80 -4.95 1.95
CA PHE A 76 0.52 -5.24 2.53
C PHE A 76 1.16 -6.45 1.87
N ASP A 77 0.45 -7.57 1.75
CA ASP A 77 0.96 -8.79 1.11
C ASP A 77 1.30 -8.58 -0.37
N THR A 78 0.45 -7.83 -1.07
CA THR A 78 0.66 -7.48 -2.49
C THR A 78 1.91 -6.63 -2.66
N LEU A 79 2.06 -5.57 -1.88
CA LEU A 79 3.19 -4.68 -1.96
C LEU A 79 4.49 -5.39 -1.55
N ASP A 80 4.48 -6.23 -0.52
CA ASP A 80 5.65 -7.01 -0.13
C ASP A 80 6.08 -7.98 -1.23
N SER A 81 5.12 -8.60 -1.92
CA SER A 81 5.39 -9.47 -3.08
C SER A 81 6.04 -8.74 -4.27
N CYS A 82 5.76 -7.43 -4.40
CA CYS A 82 6.38 -6.55 -5.41
C CYS A 82 7.75 -6.01 -4.99
N SER A 83 8.24 -6.32 -3.78
CA SER A 83 9.52 -5.81 -3.30
C SER A 83 10.68 -6.24 -4.21
N PRO A 84 11.63 -5.32 -4.50
CA PRO A 84 12.88 -5.67 -5.17
C PRO A 84 13.69 -6.73 -4.38
N GLU A 85 14.66 -7.37 -5.05
CA GLU A 85 15.63 -8.23 -4.34
C GLU A 85 16.30 -7.48 -3.19
N ASP A 86 16.42 -8.14 -2.03
CA ASP A 86 16.94 -7.57 -0.78
C ASP A 86 16.10 -6.45 -0.15
N TYR A 87 14.84 -6.28 -0.54
CA TYR A 87 13.90 -5.35 0.10
C TYR A 87 12.65 -6.08 0.64
N TYR A 88 11.97 -5.44 1.59
CA TYR A 88 10.63 -5.79 2.06
C TYR A 88 9.75 -4.55 2.06
N PHE A 89 8.43 -4.74 1.98
CA PHE A 89 7.47 -3.65 2.17
C PHE A 89 6.97 -3.66 3.62
N GLY A 90 7.02 -2.51 4.27
CA GLY A 90 6.49 -2.40 5.63
C GLY A 90 6.91 -1.12 6.33
N ALA A 91 6.76 -1.13 7.65
CA ALA A 91 7.22 -0.01 8.47
C ALA A 91 8.76 0.02 8.54
N HIS A 92 9.31 1.22 8.52
CA HIS A 92 10.74 1.46 8.67
C HIS A 92 11.20 0.96 10.06
N PRO A 93 12.32 0.22 10.19
CA PRO A 93 12.75 -0.35 11.48
C PRO A 93 12.96 0.70 12.58
N GLY A 94 13.39 1.91 12.18
CA GLY A 94 13.57 3.05 13.08
C GLY A 94 12.34 3.96 13.24
N ASN A 95 11.28 3.76 12.47
CA ASN A 95 10.05 4.56 12.52
C ASN A 95 8.83 3.71 12.14
N GLY A 96 8.15 3.16 13.14
CA GLY A 96 6.99 2.27 12.96
C GLY A 96 5.76 2.89 12.27
N SER A 97 5.81 4.18 11.93
CA SER A 97 4.75 4.91 11.23
C SER A 97 5.14 5.40 9.83
N ASP A 98 6.30 4.98 9.34
CA ASP A 98 6.85 5.31 8.04
C ASP A 98 6.89 4.06 7.17
N TYR A 99 5.98 3.99 6.20
CA TYR A 99 5.83 2.83 5.33
C TYR A 99 6.58 3.03 4.02
N GLY A 100 7.26 2.00 3.56
CA GLY A 100 8.13 2.06 2.39
C GLY A 100 8.64 0.68 1.98
N PHE A 101 9.39 0.66 0.88
CA PHE A 101 10.22 -0.50 0.52
C PHE A 101 11.59 -0.30 1.16
N TRP A 102 11.91 -1.10 2.18
CA TRP A 102 13.13 -0.97 2.97
C TRP A 102 14.06 -2.14 2.72
N LYS A 103 15.36 -1.88 2.78
CA LYS A 103 16.36 -2.92 2.60
C LYS A 103 16.29 -3.92 3.76
N MET A 104 16.34 -5.21 3.45
CA MET A 104 16.54 -6.26 4.44
C MET A 104 17.98 -6.16 4.99
N ASP A 105 18.12 -6.22 6.31
CA ASP A 105 19.42 -6.24 6.99
C ASP A 105 20.07 -7.64 6.95
#